data_AF-A0A376J564-F1
#
_entry.id   AF-A0A376J564-F1
#
_cell.length_a   1.000
_cell.length_b   1.000
_cell.length_c   1.000
_cell.angle_alpha   90.00
_cell.angle_beta   90.00
_cell.angle_gamma   90.00
#
_symmetry.space_group_name_H-M   'P 1'
#
loop_
_entity.id
_entity.type
_entity.pdbx_description
1 polymer ?
#
loop_
_entity_poly.entity_id
_entity_poly.type
_entity_poly.pdbx_seq_one_letter_code
_entity_poly.pdbx_strand_id
1 'polypeptide(L)' 'MKRTKKAPLNSPALTGTPTTPTARQGTNNTQIASTAFVMAAIAALVDSSPDALNTLNELAAALGNDRILRPP' A
#
# COMPACT_ATOMS: atom_id res chain seq x y z
N MET A 1 0.89 -40.41 -4.97
CA MET A 1 1.15 -39.10 -5.62
C MET A 1 0.01 -38.14 -5.34
N LYS A 2 0.27 -37.02 -4.63
CA LYS A 2 -0.71 -35.94 -4.40
C LYS A 2 -0.94 -35.20 -5.73
N ARG A 3 -2.15 -35.27 -6.30
CA ARG A 3 -2.51 -34.45 -7.45
C ARG A 3 -2.80 -33.03 -6.94
N THR A 4 -1.84 -32.12 -7.09
CA THR A 4 -2.12 -30.70 -6.90
C THR A 4 -3.11 -30.29 -7.99
N LYS A 5 -4.39 -30.12 -7.63
CA LYS A 5 -5.37 -29.44 -8.48
C LYS A 5 -4.84 -28.02 -8.70
N LYS A 6 -4.12 -27.80 -9.79
CA LYS A 6 -3.79 -26.44 -10.24
C LYS A 6 -5.13 -25.77 -10.55
N ALA A 7 -5.25 -24.49 -10.25
CA ALA A 7 -6.40 -23.72 -10.67
C ALA A 7 -6.55 -23.81 -12.21
N PRO A 8 -7.75 -23.56 -12.78
CA PRO A 8 -7.94 -23.52 -14.22
C PRO A 8 -6.77 -22.77 -14.89
N LEU A 9 -6.13 -23.42 -15.87
CA LEU A 9 -4.94 -22.89 -16.56
C LEU A 9 -5.18 -21.49 -17.13
N ASN A 10 -6.44 -21.17 -17.42
CA ASN A 10 -6.91 -19.83 -17.69
C ASN A 10 -7.89 -19.41 -16.59
N SER A 11 -7.65 -18.25 -15.97
CA SER A 11 -8.51 -17.66 -14.93
C SER A 11 -8.73 -18.53 -13.68
N PRO A 12 -7.69 -18.71 -12.83
CA PRO A 12 -7.87 -19.21 -11.48
C PRO A 12 -8.97 -18.46 -10.72
N ALA A 13 -9.97 -19.16 -10.19
CA ALA A 13 -10.83 -18.58 -9.18
C ALA A 13 -10.07 -18.56 -7.83
N LEU A 14 -9.73 -17.36 -7.34
CA LEU A 14 -9.18 -17.18 -6.00
C LEU A 14 -10.34 -17.01 -5.02
N THR A 15 -10.52 -17.94 -4.09
CA THR A 15 -11.59 -17.91 -3.10
C THR A 15 -11.02 -17.88 -1.68
N GLY A 16 -11.78 -17.34 -0.72
CA GLY A 16 -11.30 -17.16 0.66
C GLY A 16 -10.17 -16.13 0.75
N THR A 17 -9.11 -16.47 1.48
CA THR A 17 -7.91 -15.62 1.68
C THR A 17 -6.70 -16.27 0.99
N PRO A 18 -6.50 -16.06 -0.32
CA PRO A 18 -5.37 -16.61 -1.05
C PRO A 18 -4.04 -16.08 -0.49
N THR A 19 -3.03 -16.94 -0.39
CA THR A 19 -1.67 -16.55 0.03
C THR A 19 -0.72 -16.63 -1.16
N THR A 20 0.24 -15.71 -1.21
CA THR A 20 1.32 -15.69 -2.19
C THR A 20 2.64 -15.33 -1.48
N PRO A 21 3.80 -15.81 -1.97
CA PRO A 21 5.09 -15.39 -1.43
C PRO A 21 5.31 -13.88 -1.58
N THR A 22 5.98 -13.26 -0.63
CA THR A 22 6.39 -11.86 -0.71
C THR A 22 7.55 -11.71 -1.68
N ALA A 23 7.35 -10.92 -2.74
CA ALA A 23 8.39 -10.60 -3.71
C ALA A 23 9.44 -9.64 -3.12
N ARG A 24 10.62 -9.58 -3.74
CA ARG A 24 11.65 -8.58 -3.41
C ARG A 24 11.17 -7.17 -3.83
N GLN A 25 11.54 -6.13 -3.08
CA GLN A 25 11.29 -4.75 -3.50
C GLN A 25 11.87 -4.48 -4.91
N GLY A 26 11.18 -3.62 -5.67
CA GLY A 26 11.52 -3.30 -7.04
C GLY A 26 11.15 -4.38 -8.08
N THR A 27 10.48 -5.46 -7.68
CA THR A 27 9.94 -6.44 -8.63
C THR A 27 8.88 -5.77 -9.51
N ASN A 28 9.10 -5.77 -10.83
CA ASN A 28 8.20 -5.18 -11.83
C ASN A 28 7.94 -6.20 -12.96
N ASN A 29 6.99 -7.10 -12.72
CA ASN A 29 6.53 -8.10 -13.69
C ASN A 29 5.06 -8.44 -13.39
N THR A 30 4.52 -9.47 -14.04
CA THR A 30 3.11 -9.87 -13.92
C THR A 30 2.81 -10.78 -12.71
N GLN A 31 3.71 -10.89 -11.74
CA GLN A 31 3.48 -11.65 -10.51
C GLN A 31 2.37 -11.02 -9.65
N ILE A 32 1.56 -11.86 -8.98
CA ILE A 32 0.59 -11.40 -7.98
C ILE A 32 1.33 -10.80 -6.77
N ALA A 33 1.02 -9.55 -6.43
CA ALA A 33 1.54 -8.89 -5.24
C ALA A 33 0.87 -9.44 -3.96
N SER A 34 1.68 -9.82 -2.97
CA SER A 34 1.19 -10.11 -1.61
C SER A 34 0.87 -8.82 -0.86
N THR A 35 -0.02 -8.88 0.14
CA THR A 35 -0.32 -7.74 1.02
C THR A 35 0.93 -7.21 1.75
N ALA A 36 1.82 -8.10 2.19
CA ALA A 36 3.08 -7.74 2.82
C ALA A 36 4.02 -6.95 1.87
N PHE A 37 4.06 -7.31 0.59
CA PHE A 37 4.83 -6.55 -0.42
C PHE A 37 4.29 -5.12 -0.57
N VAL A 38 2.97 -4.97 -0.66
CA VAL A 38 2.33 -3.65 -0.78
C VAL A 38 2.57 -2.79 0.46
N MET A 39 2.41 -3.35 1.65
CA MET A 39 2.70 -2.64 2.90
C MET A 39 4.16 -2.17 2.97
N ALA A 40 5.11 -3.01 2.58
CA ALA A 40 6.53 -2.63 2.56
C ALA A 40 6.82 -1.53 1.53
N ALA A 41 6.19 -1.56 0.35
CA ALA A 41 6.35 -0.53 -0.66
C ALA A 41 5.78 0.83 -0.22
N ILE A 42 4.64 0.83 0.46
CA ILE A 42 4.02 2.05 1.02
C ILE A 42 4.89 2.62 2.15
N ALA A 43 5.38 1.76 3.05
CA ALA A 43 6.27 2.20 4.13
C ALA A 43 7.53 2.87 3.54
N ALA A 44 8.18 2.25 2.56
CA ALA A 44 9.34 2.82 1.89
C ALA A 44 9.05 4.17 1.20
N LEU A 45 7.83 4.35 0.66
CA LEU A 45 7.40 5.63 0.08
C LEU A 45 7.17 6.71 1.14
N VAL A 46 6.62 6.37 2.30
CA VAL A 46 6.42 7.30 3.41
C VAL A 46 7.78 7.70 4.01
N ASP A 47 8.67 6.73 4.18
CA ASP A 47 10.00 6.92 4.74
C ASP A 47 10.93 7.74 3.83
N SER A 48 10.62 7.87 2.53
CA SER A 48 11.42 8.72 1.64
C SER A 48 11.24 10.21 1.90
N SER A 49 10.17 10.62 2.59
CA SER A 49 9.82 12.04 2.76
C SER A 49 9.17 12.40 4.12
N PRO A 50 9.76 12.07 5.28
CA PRO A 50 9.13 12.31 6.58
C PRO A 50 8.87 13.81 6.84
N ASP A 51 9.85 14.66 6.57
CA ASP A 51 9.78 16.10 6.82
C ASP A 51 8.74 16.78 5.92
N ALA A 52 8.64 16.36 4.65
CA ALA A 52 7.63 16.88 3.74
C ALA A 52 6.23 16.56 4.27
N LEU A 53 5.97 15.31 4.68
CA LEU A 53 4.69 14.92 5.26
C LEU A 53 4.36 15.71 6.53
N ASN A 54 5.35 15.98 7.38
CA ASN A 54 5.19 16.87 8.53
C ASN A 54 4.79 18.28 8.10
N THR A 55 5.47 18.85 7.10
CA THR A 55 5.20 20.21 6.61
C THR A 55 3.77 20.32 6.05
N LEU A 56 3.31 19.31 5.31
CA LEU A 56 1.94 19.27 4.77
C LEU A 56 0.89 19.17 5.89
N ASN A 57 1.17 18.41 6.96
CA ASN A 57 0.30 18.32 8.13
C ASN A 57 0.18 19.66 8.88
N GLU A 58 1.30 20.38 9.05
CA GLU A 58 1.31 21.71 9.66
C GLU A 58 0.52 22.73 8.84
N LEU A 59 0.69 22.75 7.52
CA LEU A 59 -0.05 23.64 6.63
C LEU A 59 -1.57 23.36 6.64
N ALA A 60 -1.95 22.08 6.66
CA ALA A 60 -3.36 21.69 6.79
C ALA A 60 -3.97 22.18 8.10
N ALA A 61 -3.23 22.06 9.22
CA ALA A 61 -3.65 22.59 10.51
C ALA A 61 -3.76 24.11 10.51
N ALA A 62 -2.79 24.83 9.91
CA ALA A 62 -2.81 26.28 9.81
C ALA A 62 -4.05 26.80 9.06
N LEU A 63 -4.40 26.21 7.92
CA LEU A 63 -5.59 26.60 7.14
C LEU A 63 -6.91 26.25 7.85
N GLY A 64 -6.95 25.15 8.61
CA GLY A 64 -8.12 24.79 9.42
C GLY A 64 -8.34 25.74 10.60
N ASN A 65 -7.27 26.20 11.22
CA ASN A 65 -7.30 27.12 12.35
C ASN A 65 -7.49 28.59 11.94
N ASP A 66 -7.09 28.99 10.73
CA ASP A 66 -7.21 30.37 10.21
C ASP A 66 -8.67 30.87 10.14
N ARG A 67 -9.65 29.96 10.00
CA ARG A 67 -11.08 30.30 10.06
C ARG A 67 -11.64 30.55 11.47
N ILE A 68 -10.91 30.18 12.52
CA ILE A 68 -11.36 30.34 13.92
C ILE A 68 -10.91 31.70 14.51
N LEU A 69 -9.94 32.37 13.90
CA LEU A 69 -9.35 33.62 14.40
C LEU A 69 -9.87 34.90 13.71
N ARG A 70 -11.07 34.88 13.11
CA ARG A 70 -11.72 36.12 12.65
C ARG A 70 -12.76 36.58 13.70
N PRO A 71 -12.44 37.54 14.59
CA PRO A 71 -13.45 38.14 15.46
C PRO A 71 -14.51 38.90 14.62
N PRO A 72 -15.73 39.14 15.16
CA PRO A 72 -16.78 39.90 14.48
C PRO A 72 -16.36 41.34 14.15
#